data_AF-A0A6J7LT56-F1
#
_entry.id   AF-A0A6J7LT56-F1
#
_cell.length_a   1.000
_cell.length_b   1.000
_cell.length_c   1.000
_cell.angle_alpha   90.00
_cell.angle_beta   90.00
_cell.angle_gamma   90.00
#
_symmetry.space_group_name_H-M   'P 1'
#
loop_
_entity.id
_entity.type
_entity.pdbx_description
1 polymer ?
#
loop_
_entity_poly.entity_id
_entity_poly.type
_entity_poly.pdbx_seq_one_letter_code
_entity_poly.pdbx_strand_id
1 'polypeptide(L)' 'MVKAMTYREMAAVMSANGCTSKPGKGDHEKWYCPCGQHMTVVTRPGVVSPGLVREAIRRLECLPKGWLQ' A
#
# COMPACT_ATOMS: atom_id res chain seq x y z
N MET A 1 5.00 9.79 12.86
CA MET A 1 5.32 10.38 11.54
C MET A 1 5.48 9.23 10.57
N VAL A 2 4.82 9.28 9.42
CA VAL A 2 4.95 8.22 8.40
C VAL A 2 6.16 8.56 7.53
N LYS A 3 7.06 7.60 7.35
CA LYS A 3 8.29 7.83 6.58
C LYS A 3 8.04 7.63 5.08
N ALA A 4 8.87 8.29 4.26
CA ALA A 4 8.98 7.90 2.86
C ALA A 4 9.63 6.53 2.82
N MET A 5 9.12 5.64 1.97
CA MET A 5 9.66 4.29 1.80
C MET A 5 9.72 3.93 0.34
N THR A 6 10.52 2.93 0.01
CA THR A 6 10.57 2.42 -1.35
C THR A 6 9.28 1.65 -1.68
N TYR A 7 8.95 1.60 -2.96
CA TYR A 7 7.86 0.76 -3.44
C TYR A 7 8.00 -0.70 -2.98
N ARG A 8 9.23 -1.21 -3.00
CA ARG A 8 9.55 -2.59 -2.62
C ARG A 8 9.24 -2.86 -1.15
N GLU A 9 9.59 -1.94 -0.25
CA GLU A 9 9.27 -2.05 1.17
C GLU A 9 7.76 -2.05 1.40
N MET A 10 7.03 -1.12 0.77
CA MET A 10 5.57 -1.07 0.86
C MET A 10 4.93 -2.36 0.34
N ALA A 11 5.37 -2.86 -0.81
CA ALA A 11 4.87 -4.09 -1.41
C ALA A 11 5.16 -5.33 -0.54
N ALA A 12 6.35 -5.41 0.07
CA ALA A 12 6.72 -6.49 0.98
C ALA A 12 5.82 -6.51 2.21
N VAL A 13 5.60 -5.35 2.83
CA VAL A 13 4.72 -5.19 4.00
C VAL A 13 3.27 -5.52 3.65
N MET A 14 2.77 -5.03 2.51
CA MET A 14 1.42 -5.33 2.04
C MET A 14 1.22 -6.83 1.79
N SER A 15 2.18 -7.48 1.12
CA SER A 15 2.14 -8.91 0.85
C SER A 15 2.21 -9.74 2.15
N ALA A 16 3.03 -9.32 3.12
CA ALA A 16 3.11 -9.96 4.43
C ALA A 16 1.79 -9.86 5.22
N ASN A 17 1.00 -8.82 4.98
CA ASN A 17 -0.35 -8.64 5.54
C ASN A 17 -1.44 -9.33 4.69
N GLY A 18 -1.07 -10.17 3.71
CA GLY A 18 -2.03 -10.90 2.86
C GLY A 18 -2.73 -10.03 1.82
N CYS A 19 -2.25 -8.81 1.57
CA CYS A 19 -2.77 -7.98 0.49
C CYS A 19 -2.28 -8.51 -0.86
N THR A 20 -3.13 -8.39 -1.88
CA THR A 20 -2.79 -8.82 -3.24
C THR A 20 -2.69 -7.61 -4.16
N SER A 21 -1.74 -7.64 -5.09
CA SER A 21 -1.58 -6.57 -6.07
C SER A 21 -2.08 -6.99 -7.45
N LYS A 22 -2.65 -6.04 -8.19
CA LYS A 22 -3.01 -6.19 -9.60
C LYS A 22 -2.47 -5.01 -10.39
N PRO A 23 -1.84 -5.25 -11.55
CA PRO A 23 -1.36 -4.17 -12.40
C PRO A 23 -2.53 -3.28 -12.83
N GLY A 24 -2.35 -1.96 -12.66
CA GLY A 24 -3.23 -0.94 -13.19
C GLY A 24 -2.74 -0.42 -14.54
N LYS A 25 -3.22 0.76 -14.92
CA LYS A 25 -2.77 1.46 -16.14
C LYS A 25 -1.42 2.14 -15.87
N GLY A 26 -0.40 1.86 -16.68
CA GLY A 26 0.94 2.46 -16.53
C GLY A 26 1.63 2.07 -15.22
N ASP A 27 2.17 3.06 -14.52
CA ASP A 27 2.89 2.87 -13.25
C ASP A 27 1.97 2.63 -12.05
N HIS A 28 0.66 2.64 -12.23
CA HIS A 28 -0.29 2.39 -11.15
C HIS A 28 -0.42 0.89 -10.89
N GLU A 29 -0.36 0.50 -9.62
CA GLU A 29 -0.66 -0.84 -9.12
C GLU A 29 -1.79 -0.74 -8.09
N LYS A 30 -2.81 -1.59 -8.24
CA LYS A 30 -3.94 -1.67 -7.32
C LYS A 30 -3.66 -2.74 -6.27
N TRP A 31 -3.71 -2.37 -5.00
CA TRP A 31 -3.55 -3.27 -3.87
C TRP A 31 -4.89 -3.51 -3.19
N TYR A 32 -5.21 -4.78 -2.95
CA TYR A 32 -6.46 -5.23 -2.37
C TYR A 32 -6.21 -5.83 -0.99
N CYS A 33 -6.98 -5.39 0.02
CA CYS A 33 -6.92 -5.94 1.38
C CYS A 33 -7.48 -7.37 1.39
N PRO A 34 -6.96 -8.27 2.25
CA PRO A 34 -7.54 -9.61 2.44
C PRO A 34 -9.00 -9.59 2.93
N CYS A 35 -9.49 -8.46 3.47
CA CYS A 35 -10.91 -8.31 3.84
C CYS A 35 -11.86 -8.27 2.63
N GLY A 36 -11.35 -8.12 1.40
CA GLY A 36 -12.15 -8.10 0.17
C GLY A 36 -12.91 -6.80 -0.11
N GLN A 37 -12.95 -5.86 0.84
CA GLN A 37 -13.69 -4.59 0.70
C GLN A 37 -12.80 -3.39 0.40
N HIS A 38 -11.56 -3.40 0.89
CA HIS A 38 -10.66 -2.25 0.82
C HIS A 38 -9.63 -2.38 -0.30
N MET A 39 -9.34 -1.26 -0.95
CA MET A 39 -8.30 -1.17 -1.96
C MET A 39 -7.57 0.17 -1.92
N THR A 40 -6.29 0.16 -2.31
CA THR A 40 -5.49 1.37 -2.51
C THR A 40 -4.76 1.31 -3.85
N VAL A 41 -4.38 2.47 -4.38
CA VAL A 41 -3.60 2.57 -5.62
C VAL A 41 -2.24 3.12 -5.25
N VAL A 42 -1.20 2.38 -5.60
CA VAL A 42 0.20 2.76 -5.35
C VAL A 42 0.87 2.94 -6.70
N THR A 43 1.59 4.04 -6.88
CA THR A 43 2.42 4.23 -8.07
C THR A 43 3.78 3.55 -7.87
N ARG A 44 4.32 2.94 -8.93
CA ARG A 44 5.60 2.23 -8.95
C ARG A 44 6.89 3.05 -9.02
N PRO A 45 6.96 4.40 -9.17
CA PRO A 45 8.24 5.06 -9.39
C PRO A 45 9.03 5.15 -8.08
N GLY A 46 9.83 4.12 -7.79
CA GLY A 46 10.95 4.06 -6.84
C GLY A 46 10.62 4.33 -5.37
N VAL A 47 10.17 5.54 -5.06
CA VAL A 47 9.91 6.08 -3.72
C VAL A 47 8.44 6.44 -3.58
N VAL A 48 7.80 5.88 -2.56
CA VAL A 48 6.44 6.21 -2.13
C VAL A 48 6.52 7.38 -1.16
N SER A 49 5.79 8.45 -1.49
CA SER A 49 5.75 9.64 -0.64
C SER A 49 5.01 9.36 0.68
N PRO A 50 5.35 10.07 1.78
CA PRO A 50 4.63 9.93 3.06
C PRO A 50 3.12 10.20 2.96
N GLY A 51 2.72 11.03 1.99
CA GLY A 51 1.31 11.28 1.69
C GLY A 51 0.61 10.03 1.16
N LEU A 52 1.23 9.33 0.21
CA LEU A 52 0.68 8.11 -0.37
C LEU A 52 0.66 6.95 0.64
N VAL A 53 1.68 6.86 1.50
CA VAL A 53 1.69 5.88 2.61
C VAL A 53 0.53 6.16 3.58
N ARG A 54 0.31 7.42 3.98
CA ARG A 54 -0.84 7.79 4.84
C ARG A 54 -2.18 7.49 4.17
N GLU A 55 -2.29 7.74 2.88
CA GLU A 55 -3.50 7.43 2.13
C GLU A 55 -3.76 5.92 2.10
N ALA A 56 -2.72 5.11 1.88
CA ALA A 56 -2.84 3.65 1.92
C ALA A 56 -3.27 3.14 3.30
N ILE A 57 -2.71 3.69 4.39
CA ILE A 57 -3.15 3.38 5.77
C ILE A 57 -4.61 3.73 5.97
N ARG A 58 -5.06 4.90 5.48
CA ARG A 58 -6.45 5.35 5.60
C ARG A 58 -7.42 4.47 4.80
N ARG A 59 -7.03 4.06 3.60
CA ARG A 59 -7.86 3.21 2.72
C ARG A 59 -7.90 1.76 3.16
N LEU A 60 -6.86 1.27 3.82
CA LEU A 60 -6.72 -0.09 4.33
C LEU A 60 -6.90 -0.11 5.86
N GLU A 61 -7.96 0.53 6.35
CA GLU A 61 -8.29 0.58 7.78
C GLU A 61 -8.62 -0.79 8.39
N CYS A 62 -8.92 -1.78 7.54
CA CYS A 62 -9.05 -3.20 7.88
C CYS A 62 -7.80 -3.80 8.54
N LEU A 63 -6.61 -3.24 8.28
CA LEU A 63 -5.34 -3.81 8.72
C LEU A 63 -4.96 -3.37 10.14
N PRO A 64 -4.23 -4.20 10.89
CA PRO A 64 -3.88 -3.92 12.29
C PRO A 64 -3.10 -2.62 12.43
N LYS A 65 -3.39 -1.81 13.45
CA LYS A 65 -2.69 -0.54 13.68
C LYS A 65 -1.18 -0.76 13.72
N GLY A 66 -0.44 0.07 12.97
CA GLY A 66 1.01 -0.04 12.86
C GLY A 66 1.51 -1.01 11.80
N TRP A 67 0.63 -1.59 10.97
CA TRP A 67 1.01 -2.46 9.87
C TRP A 67 1.92 -1.80 8.82
N LEU A 68 1.92 -0.47 8.72
CA LEU A 68 2.76 0.32 7.81
C LEU A 68 3.26 1.58 8.55
N GLN A 69 4.58 1.83 8.54
CA GLN A 69 5.25 2.90 9.32
C GLN A 69 6.30 3.67 8.52
#